data_AF-A0A948Z599-F1
#
_entry.id   AF-A0A948Z599-F1
#
_cell.length_a   1.000
_cell.length_b   1.000
_cell.length_c   1.000
_cell.angle_alpha   90.00
_cell.angle_beta   90.00
_cell.angle_gamma   90.00
#
_symmetry.space_group_name_H-M   'P 1'
#
loop_
_entity.id
_entity.type
_entity.pdbx_description
1 polymer ?
#
loop_
_entity_poly.entity_id
_entity_poly.type
_entity_poly.pdbx_seq_one_letter_code
_entity_poly.pdbx_strand_id
1 'polypeptide(L)'
;MYDINKLIKSSHFSQLLSLCPLPRQKKTGRPRCNKKNLVSGIIQVLVLDIPWNKMYDCGCSSSSCFRYFKEIQRRGRLKKIFKQLANKETDTKGLPVDVEIDKGNIHDKTFLYKHIKNTRGKRKKILNLDNVYVSIDLRRQMRQSGTYVNMETRKNDYIRKKGPKFKLKKDKYKVRFLVERAFAWIENFKRCKYRTDYTVSSFRAWVYLALIIILIRQ
;
A
#
# COMPACT_ATOMS: atom_id res chain seq x y z
N MET A 1 -5.58 19.76 23.10
CA MET A 1 -5.32 19.28 21.72
C MET A 1 -4.03 18.46 21.65
N TYR A 2 -4.12 17.24 21.14
CA TYR A 2 -3.06 16.25 21.04
C TYR A 2 -1.99 16.70 20.05
N ASP A 3 -0.73 16.60 20.46
CA ASP A 3 0.40 16.92 19.61
C ASP A 3 0.66 15.80 18.59
N ILE A 4 0.26 16.06 17.34
CA ILE A 4 0.41 15.12 16.24
C ILE A 4 1.88 14.85 15.87
N ASN A 5 2.79 15.74 16.26
CA ASN A 5 4.21 15.60 15.96
C ASN A 5 4.85 14.39 16.66
N LYS A 6 4.21 13.90 17.74
CA LYS A 6 4.57 12.64 18.41
C LYS A 6 4.38 11.41 17.52
N LEU A 7 3.49 11.48 16.52
CA LEU A 7 3.19 10.37 15.61
C LEU A 7 3.85 10.52 14.24
N ILE A 8 3.89 11.74 13.71
CA ILE A 8 4.44 12.05 12.37
C ILE A 8 5.12 13.42 12.40
N LYS A 9 6.31 13.54 11.81
CA LYS A 9 7.02 14.82 11.65
C LYS A 9 6.14 15.90 10.99
N SER A 10 6.29 17.16 11.42
CA SER A 10 5.50 18.30 10.96
C SER A 10 5.53 18.53 9.43
N SER A 11 6.69 18.31 8.80
CA SER A 11 6.88 18.41 7.35
C SER A 11 5.99 17.41 6.59
N HIS A 12 6.07 16.13 6.97
CA HIS A 12 5.29 15.05 6.38
C HIS A 12 3.79 15.25 6.62
N PHE A 13 3.41 15.74 7.80
CA PHE A 13 2.02 16.07 8.10
C PHE A 13 1.48 17.19 7.20
N SER A 14 2.27 18.23 6.96
CA SER A 14 1.91 19.34 6.08
C SER A 14 1.72 18.87 4.62
N GLN A 15 2.62 18.00 4.14
CA GLN A 15 2.48 17.38 2.82
C GLN A 15 1.25 16.45 2.74
N LEU A 16 0.95 15.70 3.80
CA LEU A 16 -0.26 14.88 3.83
C LEU A 16 -1.54 15.73 3.81
N LEU A 17 -1.53 16.89 4.48
CA LEU A 17 -2.65 17.84 4.47
C LEU A 17 -2.89 18.43 3.09
N SER A 18 -1.82 18.73 2.33
CA SER A 18 -1.96 19.27 0.97
C SER A 18 -2.53 18.23 0.00
N LEU A 19 -2.16 16.95 0.15
CA LEU A 19 -2.66 15.85 -0.65
C LEU A 19 -4.13 15.48 -0.33
N CYS A 20 -4.53 15.60 0.93
CA CYS A 20 -5.89 15.29 1.35
C CYS A 20 -6.92 16.31 0.79
N PRO A 21 -8.04 15.83 0.19
CA PRO A 21 -9.06 16.72 -0.35
C PRO A 21 -9.76 17.52 0.75
N LEU A 22 -10.24 18.73 0.46
CA LEU A 22 -11.07 19.46 1.42
C LEU A 22 -12.36 18.68 1.76
N PRO A 23 -12.82 18.74 3.02
CA PRO A 23 -14.09 18.13 3.42
C PRO A 23 -15.23 18.80 2.65
N ARG A 24 -16.17 18.01 2.12
CA ARG A 24 -17.32 18.58 1.42
C ARG A 24 -18.24 19.28 2.43
N GLN A 25 -18.47 20.56 2.21
CA GLN A 25 -19.41 21.36 2.97
C GLN A 25 -20.84 21.15 2.44
N LYS A 26 -21.80 20.98 3.34
CA LYS A 26 -23.22 20.97 2.99
C LYS A 26 -23.73 22.40 2.87
N LYS A 27 -24.74 22.62 2.02
CA LYS A 27 -25.38 23.94 1.85
C LYS A 27 -25.97 24.49 3.16
N THR A 28 -26.47 23.61 4.02
CA THR A 28 -27.08 23.97 5.31
C THR A 28 -26.44 23.21 6.47
N GLY A 29 -26.62 23.75 7.69
CA GLY A 29 -26.14 23.16 8.94
C GLY A 29 -24.75 23.60 9.37
N ARG A 30 -24.24 23.00 10.44
CA ARG A 30 -22.96 23.38 11.06
C ARG A 30 -21.79 23.24 10.06
N PRO A 31 -20.89 24.24 9.98
CA PRO A 31 -19.69 24.14 9.16
C PRO A 31 -18.81 22.97 9.59
N ARG A 32 -18.12 22.36 8.62
CA ARG A 32 -17.18 21.26 8.88
C ARG A 32 -15.97 21.75 9.68
N CYS A 33 -15.46 20.89 10.55
CA CYS A 33 -14.22 21.13 11.27
C CYS A 33 -13.04 21.36 10.32
N ASN A 34 -12.01 22.03 10.82
CA ASN A 34 -10.76 22.26 10.10
C ASN A 34 -10.15 20.93 9.61
N LYS A 35 -9.69 20.90 8.35
CA LYS A 35 -9.01 19.75 7.74
C LYS A 35 -7.82 19.27 8.58
N LYS A 36 -7.07 20.18 9.19
CA LYS A 36 -5.92 19.85 10.06
C LYS A 36 -6.34 18.93 11.21
N ASN A 37 -7.41 19.30 11.91
CA ASN A 37 -7.97 18.58 13.05
C ASN A 37 -8.48 17.20 12.62
N LEU A 38 -9.24 17.18 11.52
CA LEU A 38 -9.79 15.94 10.94
C LEU A 38 -8.70 14.92 10.60
N VAL A 39 -7.63 15.35 9.91
CA VAL A 39 -6.52 14.46 9.53
C VAL A 39 -5.70 14.05 10.76
N SER A 40 -5.51 14.94 11.73
CA SER A 40 -4.84 14.61 13.00
C SER A 40 -5.55 13.46 13.72
N GLY A 41 -6.87 13.49 13.83
CA GLY A 41 -7.64 12.41 14.45
C GLY A 41 -7.54 11.08 13.68
N ILE A 42 -7.55 11.13 12.35
CA ILE A 42 -7.39 9.94 11.50
C ILE A 42 -6.02 9.28 11.71
N ILE A 43 -4.95 10.06 11.82
CA ILE A 43 -3.60 9.53 12.04
C ILE A 43 -3.48 8.84 13.40
N GLN A 44 -4.11 9.39 14.45
CA GLN A 44 -4.12 8.73 15.76
C GLN A 44 -4.72 7.33 15.65
N VAL A 45 -5.86 7.19 14.97
CA VAL A 45 -6.51 5.90 14.77
C VAL A 45 -5.65 4.94 13.93
N LEU A 46 -4.98 5.43 12.89
CA LEU A 46 -4.09 4.62 12.05
C LEU A 46 -2.87 4.09 12.83
N VAL A 47 -2.18 4.98 13.56
CA VAL A 47 -0.90 4.67 14.19
C VAL A 47 -1.09 3.90 15.50
N LEU A 48 -2.08 4.29 16.31
CA LEU A 48 -2.28 3.74 17.66
C LEU A 48 -3.28 2.59 17.71
N ASP A 49 -4.07 2.40 16.66
CA ASP A 49 -5.20 1.44 16.59
C ASP A 49 -6.22 1.61 17.73
N ILE A 50 -6.53 2.87 18.05
CA ILE A 50 -7.56 3.20 19.03
C ILE A 50 -8.94 3.29 18.39
N PRO A 51 -10.01 2.87 19.08
CA PRO A 51 -11.38 3.15 18.67
C PRO A 51 -11.61 4.66 18.51
N TRP A 52 -12.44 5.07 17.55
CA TRP A 52 -12.71 6.49 17.27
C TRP A 52 -13.16 7.27 18.51
N ASN A 53 -13.97 6.67 19.39
CA ASN A 53 -14.47 7.29 20.62
C ASN A 53 -13.41 7.43 21.73
N LYS A 54 -12.27 6.75 21.63
CA LYS A 54 -11.14 6.82 22.57
C LYS A 54 -9.98 7.67 22.03
N MET A 55 -10.18 8.34 20.90
CA MET A 55 -9.22 9.26 20.32
C MET A 55 -8.92 10.42 21.26
N TYR A 56 -7.66 10.84 21.34
CA TYR A 56 -7.27 12.04 22.07
C TYR A 56 -7.82 13.28 21.37
N ASP A 57 -8.17 14.31 22.15
CA ASP A 57 -8.69 15.57 21.61
C ASP A 57 -7.79 16.13 20.50
N CYS A 58 -8.34 16.32 19.31
CA CYS A 58 -7.65 16.93 18.17
C CYS A 58 -8.43 18.14 17.63
N GLY A 59 -9.32 18.74 18.43
CA GLY A 59 -10.17 19.84 18.00
C GLY A 59 -11.24 19.44 16.96
N CYS A 60 -11.50 18.15 16.77
CA CYS A 60 -12.70 17.61 16.11
C CYS A 60 -13.31 16.48 16.95
N SER A 61 -14.64 16.34 16.88
CA SER A 61 -15.29 15.17 17.45
C SER A 61 -14.90 13.91 16.66
N SER A 62 -14.76 12.79 17.35
CA SER A 62 -14.47 11.46 16.76
C SER A 62 -15.34 11.15 15.55
N SER A 63 -16.64 11.43 15.65
CA SER A 63 -17.62 11.27 14.58
C SER A 63 -17.30 12.12 13.34
N SER A 64 -16.81 13.34 13.52
CA SER A 64 -16.44 14.23 12.41
C SER A 64 -15.23 13.68 11.66
N CYS A 65 -14.20 13.26 12.40
CA CYS A 65 -12.98 12.73 11.83
C CYS A 65 -13.27 11.37 11.11
N PHE A 66 -14.10 10.48 11.69
CA PHE A 66 -14.60 9.26 11.03
C PHE A 66 -15.40 9.54 9.76
N ARG A 67 -16.37 10.46 9.81
CA ARG A 67 -17.21 10.81 8.64
C ARG A 67 -16.36 11.32 7.49
N TYR A 68 -15.33 12.11 7.78
CA TYR A 68 -14.40 12.61 6.77
C TYR A 68 -13.54 11.48 6.17
N PHE A 69 -13.00 10.58 6.99
CA PHE A 69 -12.28 9.40 6.50
C PHE A 69 -13.16 8.54 5.57
N LYS A 70 -14.40 8.24 6.00
CA LYS A 70 -15.39 7.49 5.22
C LYS A 70 -15.73 8.20 3.90
N GLU A 71 -15.80 9.53 3.91
CA GLU A 71 -16.01 10.33 2.69
C GLU A 71 -14.86 10.14 1.69
N ILE A 72 -13.61 10.30 2.15
CA ILE A 72 -12.42 10.14 1.31
C ILE A 72 -12.32 8.72 0.75
N GLN A 73 -12.60 7.72 1.59
CA GLN A 73 -12.68 6.31 1.23
C GLN A 73 -13.70 6.08 0.11
N ARG A 74 -14.96 6.51 0.30
CA ARG A 74 -16.04 6.32 -0.68
C ARG A 74 -15.74 7.02 -2.01
N ARG A 75 -15.07 8.17 -1.96
CA ARG A 75 -14.64 8.91 -3.16
C ARG A 75 -13.42 8.29 -3.85
N GLY A 76 -12.83 7.23 -3.29
CA GLY A 76 -11.64 6.57 -3.84
C GLY A 76 -10.40 7.46 -3.88
N ARG A 77 -10.35 8.54 -3.06
CA ARG A 77 -9.31 9.56 -3.14
C ARG A 77 -7.95 9.04 -2.68
N LEU A 78 -7.91 8.20 -1.64
CA LEU A 78 -6.67 7.60 -1.14
C LEU A 78 -6.00 6.73 -2.22
N LYS A 79 -6.76 5.90 -2.94
CA LYS A 79 -6.24 5.08 -4.04
C LYS A 79 -5.62 5.96 -5.14
N LYS A 80 -6.25 7.09 -5.48
CA LYS A 80 -5.75 8.03 -6.50
C LYS A 80 -4.46 8.70 -6.05
N ILE A 81 -4.41 9.21 -4.81
CA ILE A 81 -3.22 9.85 -4.22
C ILE A 81 -2.06 8.86 -4.18
N PHE A 82 -2.29 7.64 -3.66
CA PHE A 82 -1.30 6.58 -3.63
C PHE A 82 -0.74 6.29 -5.02
N LYS A 83 -1.59 6.07 -6.03
CA LYS A 83 -1.15 5.80 -7.41
C LYS A 83 -0.31 6.95 -7.99
N GLN A 84 -0.67 8.20 -7.71
CA GLN A 84 0.10 9.35 -8.18
C GLN A 84 1.50 9.40 -7.57
N LEU A 85 1.63 9.12 -6.26
CA LEU A 85 2.92 9.06 -5.59
C LEU A 85 3.74 7.85 -6.07
N ALA A 86 3.13 6.66 -6.09
CA ALA A 86 3.79 5.42 -6.53
C ALA A 86 4.24 5.43 -8.00
N ASN A 87 3.59 6.23 -8.85
CA ASN A 87 4.00 6.40 -10.24
C ASN A 87 5.29 7.22 -10.38
N LYS A 88 5.54 8.18 -9.48
CA LYS A 88 6.78 8.97 -9.46
C LYS A 88 7.97 8.14 -8.98
N GLU A 89 7.71 7.15 -8.13
CA GLU A 89 8.75 6.29 -7.59
C GLU A 89 9.19 5.16 -8.53
N THR A 90 10.45 4.76 -8.36
CA THR A 90 11.06 3.59 -9.00
C THR A 90 11.33 2.49 -7.96
N ASP A 91 11.20 1.23 -8.36
CA ASP A 91 11.28 0.06 -7.47
C ASP A 91 12.70 -0.22 -6.90
N THR A 92 13.68 0.61 -7.21
CA THR A 92 15.07 0.42 -6.76
C THR A 92 15.23 0.56 -5.24
N LYS A 93 14.33 1.32 -4.58
CA LYS A 93 14.38 1.59 -3.13
C LYS A 93 13.52 0.63 -2.28
N GLY A 94 12.76 -0.26 -2.91
CA GLY A 94 11.75 -1.08 -2.24
C GLY A 94 10.46 -0.34 -1.91
N LEU A 95 10.16 0.73 -2.65
CA LEU A 95 8.96 1.51 -2.42
C LEU A 95 7.75 0.83 -3.08
N PRO A 96 6.60 0.79 -2.39
CA PRO A 96 5.43 0.08 -2.87
C PRO A 96 4.85 0.78 -4.10
N VAL A 97 4.90 0.10 -5.25
CA VAL A 97 4.42 0.62 -6.54
C VAL A 97 2.94 0.30 -6.78
N ASP A 98 2.48 -0.85 -6.30
CA ASP A 98 1.08 -1.27 -6.40
C ASP A 98 0.69 -2.07 -5.15
N VAL A 99 -0.60 -2.04 -4.81
CA VAL A 99 -1.16 -2.81 -3.71
C VAL A 99 -2.53 -3.33 -4.09
N GLU A 100 -2.71 -4.62 -3.89
CA GLU A 100 -3.95 -5.31 -4.18
C GLU A 100 -4.33 -6.16 -2.98
N ILE A 101 -5.59 -6.05 -2.56
CA ILE A 101 -6.14 -6.73 -1.39
C ILE A 101 -7.39 -7.44 -1.88
N ASP A 102 -7.46 -8.74 -1.61
CA ASP A 102 -8.58 -9.60 -2.00
C ASP A 102 -8.84 -10.64 -0.90
N LYS A 103 -9.81 -11.54 -1.14
CA LYS A 103 -10.14 -12.63 -0.22
C LYS A 103 -8.94 -13.58 -0.04
N GLY A 104 -8.77 -14.10 1.18
CA GLY A 104 -7.66 -15.02 1.51
C GLY A 104 -7.72 -16.38 0.81
N ASN A 105 -8.86 -16.75 0.21
CA ASN A 105 -9.02 -18.01 -0.53
C ASN A 105 -8.56 -17.92 -2.00
N ILE A 106 -8.11 -16.75 -2.46
CA ILE A 106 -7.67 -16.57 -3.86
C ILE A 106 -6.21 -16.97 -3.97
N HIS A 107 -5.87 -17.81 -4.95
CA HIS A 107 -4.49 -18.19 -5.22
C HIS A 107 -3.61 -16.97 -5.49
N ASP A 108 -2.43 -16.93 -4.83
CA ASP A 108 -1.43 -15.86 -4.93
C ASP A 108 -1.06 -15.49 -6.38
N LYS A 109 -1.05 -16.48 -7.27
CA LYS A 109 -0.80 -16.28 -8.71
C LYS A 109 -1.74 -15.25 -9.35
N THR A 110 -2.98 -15.15 -8.86
CA THR A 110 -3.98 -14.18 -9.34
C THR A 110 -3.56 -12.75 -9.02
N PHE A 111 -2.98 -12.50 -7.83
CA PHE A 111 -2.49 -11.18 -7.44
C PHE A 111 -1.34 -10.74 -8.33
N LEU A 112 -0.42 -11.66 -8.65
CA LEU A 112 0.71 -11.36 -9.52
C LEU A 112 0.25 -10.85 -10.90
N TYR A 113 -0.73 -11.49 -11.52
CA TYR A 113 -1.27 -11.03 -12.80
C TYR A 113 -1.93 -9.65 -12.70
N LYS A 114 -2.65 -9.37 -11.61
CA LYS A 114 -3.21 -8.03 -11.35
C LYS A 114 -2.10 -6.99 -11.24
N HIS A 115 -1.02 -7.27 -10.51
CA HIS A 115 0.13 -6.38 -10.37
C HIS A 115 0.85 -6.13 -11.70
N ILE A 116 1.06 -7.16 -12.51
CA ILE A 116 1.66 -7.03 -13.85
C ILE A 116 0.78 -6.14 -14.75
N LYS A 117 -0.55 -6.33 -14.71
CA LYS A 117 -1.50 -5.51 -15.46
C LYS A 117 -1.53 -4.06 -14.98
N ASN A 118 -1.53 -3.83 -13.67
CA ASN A 118 -1.57 -2.50 -13.07
C ASN A 118 -0.28 -1.71 -13.30
N THR A 119 0.86 -2.39 -13.37
CA THR A 119 2.18 -1.79 -13.63
C THR A 119 2.56 -1.84 -15.11
N ARG A 120 1.60 -2.05 -16.01
CA ARG A 120 1.81 -1.98 -17.46
C ARG A 120 2.29 -0.57 -17.83
N GLY A 121 3.31 -0.49 -18.70
CA GLY A 121 3.97 0.77 -19.07
C GLY A 121 5.30 1.03 -18.35
N LYS A 122 5.54 0.43 -17.16
CA LYS A 122 6.88 0.42 -16.55
C LYS A 122 7.70 -0.74 -17.11
N ARG A 123 8.82 -0.46 -17.77
CA ARG A 123 9.74 -1.49 -18.30
C ARG A 123 10.39 -2.24 -17.15
N LYS A 124 10.23 -3.56 -17.11
CA LYS A 124 10.81 -4.46 -16.10
C LYS A 124 11.88 -5.29 -16.77
N LYS A 125 13.13 -5.16 -16.34
CA LYS A 125 14.22 -6.03 -16.85
C LYS A 125 14.25 -7.35 -16.08
N ILE A 126 14.11 -7.28 -14.76
CA ILE A 126 14.16 -8.42 -13.86
C ILE A 126 12.95 -8.32 -12.92
N LEU A 127 12.26 -9.44 -12.71
CA LEU A 127 11.17 -9.59 -11.76
C LEU A 127 11.54 -10.68 -10.75
N ASN A 128 11.78 -10.29 -9.50
CA ASN A 128 12.00 -11.23 -8.40
C ASN A 128 10.66 -11.74 -7.90
N LEU A 129 10.50 -13.07 -7.79
CA LEU A 129 9.28 -13.70 -7.28
C LEU A 129 9.62 -14.83 -6.31
N ASP A 130 8.68 -15.11 -5.40
CA ASP A 130 8.75 -16.28 -4.54
C ASP A 130 8.36 -17.57 -5.28
N ASN A 131 8.83 -18.69 -4.74
CA ASN A 131 8.59 -20.03 -5.28
C ASN A 131 7.11 -20.44 -5.28
N VAL A 132 6.27 -19.78 -4.51
CA VAL A 132 4.82 -20.02 -4.49
C VAL A 132 4.18 -19.59 -5.82
N TYR A 133 4.71 -18.55 -6.47
CA TYR A 133 4.21 -18.01 -7.75
C TYR A 133 4.63 -18.81 -8.99
N VAL A 134 5.26 -19.98 -8.81
CA VAL A 134 5.85 -20.78 -9.90
C VAL A 134 4.78 -21.22 -10.90
N SER A 135 4.97 -20.81 -12.15
CA SER A 135 4.25 -21.34 -13.30
C SER A 135 5.09 -21.20 -14.56
N ILE A 136 5.12 -22.26 -15.37
CA ILE A 136 5.83 -22.28 -16.66
C ILE A 136 5.25 -21.23 -17.61
N ASP A 137 3.92 -21.08 -17.64
CA ASP A 137 3.23 -20.14 -18.53
C ASP A 137 3.57 -18.69 -18.19
N LEU A 138 3.60 -18.35 -16.90
CA LEU A 138 4.02 -17.03 -16.44
C LEU A 138 5.44 -16.70 -16.94
N ARG A 139 6.38 -17.65 -16.84
CA ARG A 139 7.76 -17.43 -17.32
C ARG A 139 7.82 -17.23 -18.83
N ARG A 140 7.06 -18.00 -19.60
CA ARG A 140 6.97 -17.86 -21.06
C ARG A 140 6.42 -16.49 -21.43
N GLN A 141 5.32 -16.08 -20.80
CA GLN A 141 4.69 -14.78 -21.01
C GLN A 141 5.63 -13.61 -20.65
N MET A 142 6.30 -13.69 -19.50
CA MET A 142 7.26 -12.65 -19.10
C MET A 142 8.45 -12.58 -20.06
N ARG A 143 8.94 -13.72 -20.56
CA ARG A 143 10.04 -13.74 -21.55
C ARG A 143 9.62 -13.13 -22.89
N GLN A 144 8.41 -13.41 -23.36
CA GLN A 144 7.84 -12.75 -24.56
C GLN A 144 7.77 -11.23 -24.37
N SER A 145 7.48 -10.76 -23.16
CA SER A 145 7.50 -9.32 -22.82
C SER A 145 8.91 -8.74 -22.57
N GLY A 146 9.98 -9.53 -22.71
CA GLY A 146 11.36 -9.10 -22.46
C GLY A 146 11.75 -8.97 -20.98
N THR A 147 10.98 -9.56 -20.05
CA THR A 147 11.24 -9.54 -18.60
C THR A 147 11.83 -10.86 -18.13
N TYR A 148 12.96 -10.83 -17.43
CA TYR A 148 13.57 -12.01 -16.81
C TYR A 148 12.96 -12.28 -15.43
N VAL A 149 12.34 -13.44 -15.24
CA VAL A 149 11.81 -13.86 -13.93
C VAL A 149 12.92 -14.55 -13.13
N ASN A 150 13.33 -13.93 -12.03
CA ASN A 150 14.32 -14.46 -11.10
C ASN A 150 13.63 -15.08 -9.88
N MET A 151 13.65 -16.40 -9.81
CA MET A 151 13.03 -17.19 -8.75
C MET A 151 13.61 -18.60 -8.78
N GLU A 152 13.50 -19.34 -7.67
CA GLU A 152 13.96 -20.72 -7.65
C GLU A 152 13.02 -21.63 -8.47
N THR A 153 13.55 -22.80 -8.82
CA THR A 153 12.83 -23.81 -9.59
C THR A 153 12.36 -24.89 -8.63
N ARG A 154 11.11 -25.35 -8.77
CA ARG A 154 10.65 -26.48 -7.96
C ARG A 154 11.33 -27.77 -8.43
N LYS A 155 11.47 -28.73 -7.51
CA LYS A 155 11.83 -30.10 -7.86
C LYS A 155 10.79 -30.59 -8.88
N ASN A 156 11.25 -31.11 -10.01
CA ASN A 156 10.45 -31.62 -11.14
C ASN A 156 9.93 -30.62 -12.20
N ASP A 157 10.12 -29.30 -12.06
CA ASP A 157 9.66 -28.32 -13.08
C ASP A 157 10.32 -28.50 -14.48
N TYR A 158 11.46 -29.21 -14.53
CA TYR A 158 12.34 -29.23 -15.71
C TYR A 158 12.86 -30.62 -16.09
N ILE A 159 12.16 -31.71 -15.72
CA ILE A 159 12.59 -33.08 -16.05
C ILE A 159 12.73 -33.26 -17.57
N ARG A 160 11.85 -32.63 -18.38
CA ARG A 160 11.78 -32.85 -19.83
C ARG A 160 11.90 -31.56 -20.67
N LYS A 161 12.49 -30.48 -20.14
CA LYS A 161 12.58 -29.21 -20.88
C LYS A 161 13.76 -29.20 -21.86
N LYS A 162 13.48 -28.91 -23.14
CA LYS A 162 14.48 -28.49 -24.13
C LYS A 162 14.82 -26.99 -23.98
N GLY A 163 16.11 -26.65 -23.97
CA GLY A 163 16.64 -25.28 -23.87
C GLY A 163 17.17 -24.87 -22.48
N PRO A 164 17.68 -23.64 -22.32
CA PRO A 164 18.41 -23.22 -21.12
C PRO A 164 17.58 -23.38 -19.84
N LYS A 165 18.20 -23.99 -18.81
CA LYS A 165 17.63 -24.04 -17.46
C LYS A 165 17.71 -22.66 -16.84
N PHE A 166 16.61 -22.23 -16.22
CA PHE A 166 16.62 -20.98 -15.47
C PHE A 166 17.39 -21.20 -14.17
N LYS A 167 18.30 -20.29 -13.85
CA LYS A 167 19.04 -20.30 -12.59
C LYS A 167 18.63 -19.08 -11.77
N LEU A 168 18.45 -19.28 -10.47
CA LEU A 168 18.32 -18.16 -9.54
C LEU A 168 19.63 -17.38 -9.57
N LYS A 169 19.55 -16.08 -9.86
CA LYS A 169 20.67 -15.15 -9.67
C LYS A 169 20.60 -14.65 -8.23
N LYS A 170 21.39 -15.26 -7.34
CA LYS A 170 21.39 -14.94 -5.90
C LYS A 170 21.63 -13.45 -5.64
N ASP A 171 22.55 -12.81 -6.35
CA ASP A 171 22.85 -11.38 -6.15
C ASP A 171 21.67 -10.46 -6.46
N LYS A 172 20.86 -10.82 -7.47
CA LYS A 172 19.64 -10.09 -7.80
C LYS A 172 18.49 -10.42 -6.86
N TYR A 173 18.55 -11.56 -6.16
CA TYR A 173 17.55 -11.96 -5.17
C TYR A 173 17.81 -11.34 -3.79
N LYS A 174 19.07 -10.98 -3.47
CA LYS A 174 19.44 -10.31 -2.20
C LYS A 174 18.58 -9.08 -1.90
N VAL A 175 18.06 -8.37 -2.91
CA VAL A 175 17.18 -7.20 -2.72
C VAL A 175 15.81 -7.53 -2.10
N ARG A 176 15.48 -8.80 -1.84
CA ARG A 176 14.25 -9.22 -1.16
C ARG A 176 14.04 -8.52 0.19
N PHE A 177 15.12 -8.21 0.93
CA PHE A 177 15.02 -7.49 2.20
C PHE A 177 14.30 -6.14 2.06
N LEU A 178 14.31 -5.52 0.87
CA LEU A 178 13.62 -4.28 0.59
C LEU A 178 12.10 -4.44 0.69
N VAL A 179 11.57 -5.57 0.21
CA VAL A 179 10.14 -5.90 0.26
C VAL A 179 9.73 -6.21 1.70
N GLU A 180 10.52 -7.01 2.40
CA GLU A 180 10.29 -7.34 3.82
C GLU A 180 10.31 -6.08 4.69
N ARG A 181 11.23 -5.15 4.40
CA ARG A 181 11.28 -3.84 5.04
C ARG A 181 10.02 -3.01 4.75
N ALA A 182 9.49 -3.05 3.53
CA ALA A 182 8.25 -2.36 3.19
C ALA A 182 7.06 -2.93 3.97
N PHE A 183 6.98 -4.24 4.16
CA PHE A 183 5.98 -4.86 5.03
C PHE A 183 6.17 -4.44 6.49
N ALA A 184 7.39 -4.43 7.01
CA ALA A 184 7.68 -3.96 8.36
C ALA A 184 7.25 -2.49 8.56
N TRP A 185 7.42 -1.63 7.55
CA TRP A 185 6.93 -0.24 7.60
C TRP A 185 5.40 -0.15 7.66
N ILE A 186 4.68 -1.05 6.98
CA ILE A 186 3.21 -1.12 7.06
C ILE A 186 2.78 -1.63 8.44
N GLU A 187 3.47 -2.64 8.97
CA GLU A 187 3.19 -3.23 10.28
C GLU A 187 3.47 -2.29 11.46
N ASN A 188 4.30 -1.26 11.25
CA ASN A 188 4.48 -0.19 12.24
C ASN A 188 3.19 0.61 12.49
N PHE A 189 2.23 0.61 11.55
CA PHE A 189 0.90 1.14 11.79
C PHE A 189 0.05 0.06 12.45
N LYS A 190 -0.20 0.18 13.76
CA LYS A 190 -0.89 -0.85 14.55
C LYS A 190 -2.21 -1.30 13.91
N ARG A 191 -2.96 -0.36 13.31
CA ARG A 191 -4.24 -0.67 12.67
C ARG A 191 -4.10 -1.55 11.42
N CYS A 192 -3.01 -1.36 10.67
CA CYS A 192 -2.68 -2.23 9.54
C CYS A 192 -2.19 -3.62 10.01
N LYS A 193 -1.46 -3.68 11.12
CA LYS A 193 -0.95 -4.93 11.72
C LYS A 193 -2.07 -5.81 12.27
N TYR A 194 -2.92 -5.25 13.13
CA TYR A 194 -3.99 -6.03 13.80
C TYR A 194 -5.20 -6.26 12.92
N ARG A 195 -5.41 -5.44 11.87
CA ARG A 195 -6.53 -5.56 10.93
C ARG A 195 -7.87 -5.65 11.67
N THR A 196 -8.15 -4.65 12.50
CA THR A 196 -9.38 -4.55 13.31
C THR A 196 -10.62 -4.16 12.51
N ASP A 197 -10.49 -3.86 11.21
CA ASP A 197 -11.58 -3.41 10.36
C ASP A 197 -12.50 -4.56 9.89
N TYR A 198 -13.82 -4.36 10.04
CA TYR A 198 -14.84 -5.32 9.60
C TYR A 198 -14.91 -5.49 8.06
N THR A 199 -14.76 -4.39 7.30
CA THR A 199 -14.89 -4.42 5.84
C THR A 199 -13.53 -4.35 5.15
N VAL A 200 -13.37 -5.13 4.06
CA VAL A 200 -12.16 -5.08 3.21
C VAL A 200 -11.93 -3.68 2.64
N SER A 201 -13.01 -2.96 2.31
CA SER A 201 -12.93 -1.59 1.80
C SER A 201 -12.42 -0.60 2.86
N SER A 202 -12.74 -0.78 4.14
CA SER A 202 -12.18 0.03 5.24
C SER A 202 -10.70 -0.26 5.42
N PHE A 203 -10.34 -1.54 5.52
CA PHE A 203 -8.94 -1.95 5.63
C PHE A 203 -8.09 -1.43 4.46
N ARG A 204 -8.60 -1.56 3.23
CA ARG A 204 -7.94 -1.06 2.02
C ARG A 204 -7.70 0.46 2.08
N ALA A 205 -8.61 1.23 2.68
CA ALA A 205 -8.42 2.66 2.86
C ALA A 205 -7.28 2.96 3.85
N TRP A 206 -7.19 2.24 4.97
CA TRP A 206 -6.09 2.39 5.92
C TRP A 206 -4.75 2.00 5.32
N VAL A 207 -4.69 0.90 4.58
CA VAL A 207 -3.47 0.49 3.86
C VAL A 207 -3.04 1.59 2.89
N TYR A 208 -3.95 2.16 2.09
CA TYR A 208 -3.59 3.29 1.23
C TYR A 208 -3.05 4.49 2.02
N LEU A 209 -3.64 4.83 3.16
CA LEU A 209 -3.17 5.94 3.98
C LEU A 209 -1.78 5.67 4.57
N ALA A 210 -1.52 4.45 5.07
CA ALA A 210 -0.22 4.02 5.55
C ALA A 210 0.84 4.12 4.44
N LEU A 211 0.53 3.61 3.25
CA LEU A 211 1.42 3.67 2.09
C LEU A 211 1.72 5.11 1.65
N ILE A 212 0.71 6.00 1.65
CA ILE A 212 0.91 7.43 1.37
C ILE A 212 1.89 8.03 2.38
N ILE A 213 1.74 7.74 3.67
CA ILE A 213 2.66 8.24 4.71
C ILE A 213 4.07 7.68 4.50
N ILE A 214 4.22 6.40 4.14
CA ILE A 214 5.53 5.79 3.85
C ILE A 214 6.21 6.49 2.67
N LEU A 215 5.47 6.78 1.60
CA LEU A 215 5.99 7.45 0.41
C LEU A 215 6.38 8.92 0.67
N ILE A 216 5.67 9.60 1.57
CA ILE A 216 5.98 10.99 1.97
C ILE A 216 7.22 11.07 2.88
N ARG A 217 7.59 9.99 3.55
CA ARG A 217 8.76 9.95 4.46
C ARG A 217 10.11 9.81 3.75
N GLN A 218 10.11 9.55 2.45
CA GLN A 218 11.31 9.39 1.62
C GLN A 218 11.80 10.73 1.12
#